data_AF-A0A7Z7QQA5-F1
#
_entry.id   AF-A0A7Z7QQA5-F1
#
_cell.length_a   1.000
_cell.length_b   1.000
_cell.length_c   1.000
_cell.angle_alpha   90.00
_cell.angle_beta   90.00
_cell.angle_gamma   90.00
#
_symmetry.space_group_name_H-M   'P 1'
#
loop_
_entity.id
_entity.type
_entity.pdbx_description
1 polymer ?
#
loop_
_entity_poly.entity_id
_entity_poly.type
_entity_poly.pdbx_seq_one_letter_code
_entity_poly.pdbx_strand_id
1 'polypeptide(L)'
;MSIQLITTIFNFLLFLVEAYTFGMIIYIFMSWLPGARESVVGRFMAKIYEPFLEPFRRIIPPLGFIDISPIVAFIVLNLFQRGLQSIFNLIINHFY
;
A
#
# COMPACT_ATOMS: atom_id res chain seq x y z
N MET A 1 27.99 10.38 -8.28
CA MET A 1 27.60 9.03 -8.74
C MET A 1 26.88 8.23 -7.65
N SER A 2 27.40 8.16 -6.42
CA SER A 2 26.74 7.49 -5.28
C SER A 2 25.38 8.10 -4.89
N ILE A 3 25.29 9.43 -4.76
CA ILE A 3 24.03 10.12 -4.40
C ILE A 3 22.93 9.88 -5.45
N GLN A 4 23.28 9.96 -6.74
CA GLN A 4 22.31 9.69 -7.82
C GLN A 4 21.76 8.27 -7.75
N LEU A 5 22.60 7.27 -7.45
CA LEU A 5 22.15 5.89 -7.28
C LEU A 5 21.18 5.77 -6.09
N ILE A 6 21.50 6.38 -4.95
CA ILE A 6 20.64 6.39 -3.76
C ILE A 6 19.28 7.03 -4.08
N THR A 7 19.27 8.18 -4.77
CA THR A 7 18.05 8.85 -5.21
C THR A 7 17.22 7.99 -6.16
N THR A 8 17.84 7.32 -7.13
CA THR A 8 17.12 6.43 -8.06
C THR A 8 16.48 5.26 -7.32
N ILE A 9 17.22 4.60 -6.41
CA ILE A 9 16.68 3.50 -5.61
C ILE A 9 15.51 3.98 -4.76
N PHE A 10 15.66 5.15 -4.13
CA PHE A 10 14.61 5.72 -3.31
C PHE A 10 13.34 6.05 -4.10
N ASN A 11 13.47 6.67 -5.27
CA ASN A 11 12.34 6.95 -6.15
C ASN A 11 11.65 5.68 -6.64
N PHE A 12 12.43 4.63 -6.94
CA PHE A 12 11.86 3.33 -7.30
C PHE A 12 11.06 2.71 -6.14
N LEU A 13 11.54 2.82 -4.90
CA LEU A 13 10.80 2.38 -3.72
C LEU A 13 9.49 3.15 -3.54
N LEU A 14 9.51 4.48 -3.70
CA LEU A 14 8.29 5.29 -3.64
C LEU A 14 7.29 4.90 -4.72
N PHE A 15 7.75 4.65 -5.94
CA PHE A 15 6.91 4.15 -7.02
C PHE A 15 6.24 2.82 -6.67
N LEU A 16 6.97 1.88 -6.05
CA LEU A 16 6.38 0.61 -5.62
C LEU A 16 5.31 0.79 -4.54
N VAL A 17 5.51 1.71 -3.60
CA VAL A 17 4.50 2.03 -2.56
C VAL A 17 3.25 2.65 -3.18
N GLU A 18 3.41 3.55 -4.15
CA GLU A 18 2.30 4.16 -4.88
C GLU A 18 1.53 3.12 -5.72
N ALA A 19 2.24 2.28 -6.47
CA ALA A 19 1.65 1.21 -7.25
C ALA A 19 0.89 0.21 -6.38
N TYR A 20 1.45 -0.17 -5.22
CA TYR A 20 0.78 -1.01 -4.24
C TYR A 20 -0.48 -0.35 -3.68
N THR A 21 -0.42 0.95 -3.37
CA THR A 21 -1.57 1.72 -2.86
C THR A 21 -2.70 1.77 -3.88
N PHE A 22 -2.39 2.10 -5.14
CA PHE A 22 -3.40 2.15 -6.21
C PHE A 22 -3.98 0.76 -6.52
N GLY A 23 -3.13 -0.27 -6.55
CA GLY A 23 -3.57 -1.64 -6.73
C GLY A 23 -4.47 -2.13 -5.58
N MET A 24 -4.22 -1.69 -4.34
CA MET A 24 -5.09 -1.97 -3.21
C MET A 24 -6.46 -1.30 -3.36
N ILE A 25 -6.51 -0.06 -3.84
CA ILE A 25 -7.79 0.63 -4.13
C ILE A 25 -8.60 -0.19 -5.13
N ILE A 26 -8.00 -0.64 -6.23
CA ILE A 26 -8.66 -1.52 -7.20
C ILE A 26 -9.14 -2.80 -6.53
N TYR A 27 -8.29 -3.44 -5.73
CA TYR A 27 -8.64 -4.67 -5.02
C TYR A 27 -9.86 -4.50 -4.12
N ILE A 28 -9.94 -3.40 -3.36
CA ILE A 28 -11.06 -3.12 -2.45
C ILE A 28 -12.36 -3.04 -3.23
N PHE A 29 -12.39 -2.28 -4.32
CA PHE A 29 -13.58 -2.19 -5.17
C PHE A 29 -13.95 -3.53 -5.80
N MET A 30 -12.95 -4.33 -6.24
CA MET A 30 -13.20 -5.70 -6.71
C MET A 30 -13.74 -6.61 -5.61
N SER A 31 -13.32 -6.42 -4.35
CA SER A 31 -13.72 -7.26 -3.22
C SER A 31 -15.19 -7.10 -2.84
N TRP A 32 -15.79 -5.96 -3.17
CA TRP A 32 -17.22 -5.67 -2.97
C TRP A 32 -18.11 -6.36 -4.02
N LEU A 33 -17.54 -6.81 -5.14
CA LEU A 33 -18.26 -7.48 -6.22
C LEU A 33 -17.89 -8.97 -6.23
N PRO A 34 -18.79 -9.89 -5.85
CA PRO A 34 -18.47 -11.32 -5.73
C PRO A 34 -17.80 -11.93 -6.97
N GLY A 35 -18.34 -11.66 -8.17
CA GLY A 35 -17.77 -12.17 -9.43
C GLY A 35 -16.37 -11.62 -9.74
N ALA A 36 -16.07 -10.38 -9.36
CA ALA A 36 -14.74 -9.80 -9.56
C ALA A 36 -13.73 -10.37 -8.57
N ARG A 37 -14.14 -10.52 -7.29
CA ARG A 37 -13.33 -11.13 -6.23
C ARG A 37 -12.97 -12.58 -6.54
N GLU A 38 -13.92 -13.34 -7.08
CA GLU A 38 -13.74 -14.76 -7.40
C GLU A 38 -12.96 -14.99 -8.71
N SER A 39 -12.77 -13.96 -9.54
CA SER A 39 -11.98 -14.08 -10.77
C SER A 39 -10.52 -14.45 -10.52
N VAL A 40 -9.81 -14.91 -11.56
CA VAL A 40 -8.37 -15.22 -11.49
C VAL A 40 -7.57 -14.01 -10.99
N VAL A 41 -7.89 -12.82 -11.49
CA VAL A 41 -7.26 -11.56 -11.08
C VAL A 41 -7.62 -11.22 -9.64
N GLY A 42 -8.89 -11.34 -9.24
CA GLY A 42 -9.34 -11.09 -7.87
C GLY A 42 -8.65 -11.98 -6.84
N ARG A 43 -8.53 -13.28 -7.13
CA ARG A 43 -7.80 -14.23 -6.27
C ARG A 43 -6.30 -13.95 -6.21
N PHE A 44 -5.70 -13.49 -7.32
CA PHE A 44 -4.30 -13.07 -7.33
C PHE A 44 -4.08 -11.83 -6.46
N MET A 45 -4.92 -10.81 -6.62
CA MET A 45 -4.87 -9.59 -5.80
C MET A 45 -5.13 -9.89 -4.32
N ALA A 46 -6.06 -10.81 -4.01
CA ALA A 46 -6.30 -11.24 -2.64
C ALA A 46 -5.01 -11.78 -1.96
N LYS A 47 -4.19 -12.57 -2.67
CA LYS A 47 -2.91 -13.05 -2.13
C LYS A 47 -1.92 -11.92 -1.81
N ILE A 48 -2.02 -10.79 -2.51
CA ILE A 48 -1.13 -9.64 -2.33
C ILE A 48 -1.61 -8.73 -1.20
N TYR A 49 -2.91 -8.45 -1.15
CA TYR A 49 -3.46 -7.40 -0.28
C TYR A 49 -4.11 -7.93 1.00
N GLU A 50 -4.65 -9.15 1.02
CA GLU A 50 -5.29 -9.71 2.22
C GLU A 50 -4.34 -9.82 3.42
N PRO A 51 -3.07 -10.25 3.29
CA PRO A 51 -2.17 -10.32 4.45
C PRO A 51 -1.96 -8.96 5.14
N PHE A 52 -2.02 -7.86 4.37
CA PHE A 52 -1.93 -6.51 4.92
C PHE A 52 -3.27 -6.01 5.44
N LEU A 53 -4.39 -6.31 4.77
CA LEU A 53 -5.73 -5.84 5.15
C LEU A 53 -6.34 -6.59 6.34
N GLU A 54 -6.04 -7.88 6.50
CA GLU A 54 -6.64 -8.75 7.52
C GLU A 54 -6.42 -8.25 8.96
N PRO A 55 -5.21 -7.81 9.37
CA PRO A 55 -5.02 -7.22 10.70
C PRO A 55 -5.93 -6.02 10.96
N PHE A 56 -6.18 -5.16 9.96
CA PHE A 56 -7.05 -4.00 10.11
C PHE A 56 -8.53 -4.41 10.25
N ARG A 57 -8.97 -5.46 9.56
CA ARG A 57 -10.34 -5.99 9.69
C ARG A 57 -10.62 -6.60 11.06
N ARG A 58 -9.59 -7.08 11.76
CA ARG A 58 -9.73 -7.57 13.14
C ARG A 58 -10.01 -6.42 14.12
N ILE A 59 -9.55 -5.20 13.81
CA ILE A 59 -9.76 -4.00 14.62
C ILE A 59 -11.08 -3.31 14.22
N ILE A 60 -11.32 -3.17 12.91
CA ILE A 60 -12.52 -2.56 12.35
C ILE A 60 -13.18 -3.58 11.43
N PRO A 61 -14.14 -4.37 11.93
CA PRO A 61 -14.84 -5.36 11.12
C PRO A 61 -15.65 -4.72 9.98
N PRO A 62 -15.89 -5.43 8.87
CA PRO A 62 -16.73 -4.96 7.79
C PRO A 62 -18.17 -4.66 8.24
N LEU A 63 -18.78 -3.64 7.63
CA LEU A 63 -20.18 -3.30 7.82
C LEU A 63 -21.00 -3.94 6.70
N GLY A 64 -21.53 -5.13 6.96
CA GLY A 64 -22.20 -5.94 5.94
C GLY A 64 -21.21 -6.38 4.85
N PHE A 65 -21.46 -5.96 3.60
CA PHE A 65 -20.58 -6.26 2.46
C PHE A 65 -19.51 -5.19 2.21
N ILE A 66 -19.57 -4.05 2.91
CA ILE A 66 -18.61 -2.95 2.74
C ILE A 66 -17.51 -3.07 3.77
N ASP A 67 -16.29 -3.22 3.27
CA ASP A 67 -15.07 -3.21 4.08
C ASP A 67 -14.57 -1.77 4.24
N ILE A 68 -14.68 -1.24 5.47
CA ILE A 68 -14.18 0.10 5.84
C ILE A 68 -12.78 0.06 6.46
N SER A 69 -12.25 -1.13 6.78
CA SER A 69 -10.91 -1.29 7.34
C SER A 69 -9.78 -0.72 6.45
N PRO A 70 -9.91 -0.63 5.11
CA PRO A 70 -8.88 -0.05 4.27
C PRO A 70 -8.58 1.42 4.56
N ILE A 71 -9.51 2.17 5.17
CA ILE A 71 -9.26 3.56 5.56
C ILE A 71 -8.04 3.63 6.50
N VAL A 72 -7.99 2.76 7.51
CA VAL A 72 -6.85 2.68 8.43
C VAL A 72 -5.61 2.15 7.73
N ALA A 73 -5.77 1.18 6.84
CA ALA A 73 -4.67 0.62 6.05
C ALA A 73 -3.99 1.71 5.19
N PHE A 74 -4.78 2.60 4.56
CA PHE A 74 -4.27 3.74 3.78
C PHE A 74 -3.60 4.80 4.66
N ILE A 75 -4.12 5.06 5.86
CA ILE A 75 -3.45 5.95 6.81
C ILE A 75 -2.06 5.40 7.16
N VAL A 76 -1.96 4.09 7.46
CA VAL A 76 -0.68 3.44 7.77
C VAL A 76 0.28 3.51 6.58
N LEU A 77 -0.19 3.21 5.36
CA LEU A 77 0.61 3.34 4.13
C LEU A 77 1.10 4.77 3.90
N ASN A 78 0.24 5.77 4.13
CA ASN A 78 0.61 7.17 3.97
C ASN A 78 1.69 7.59 4.98
N LEU A 79 1.53 7.19 6.25
CA LEU A 79 2.54 7.44 7.28
C LEU A 79 3.86 6.75 6.97
N PHE A 80 3.81 5.51 6.47
CA PHE A 80 4.99 4.78 6.01
C PHE A 80 5.71 5.51 4.89
N GLN A 81 4.99 5.96 3.86
CA GLN A 81 5.55 6.72 2.73
C GLN A 81 6.20 8.04 3.20
N ARG A 82 5.54 8.79 4.10
CA ARG A 82 6.10 10.02 4.69
C ARG A 82 7.35 9.73 5.53
N GLY A 83 7.34 8.64 6.28
CA GLY A 83 8.50 8.18 7.06
C GLY A 83 9.69 7.85 6.17
N LEU A 84 9.47 7.12 5.07
CA LEU A 84 10.48 6.85 4.05
C LEU A 84 11.08 8.14 3.47
N GLN A 85 10.24 9.10 3.08
CA GLN A 85 10.70 10.41 2.59
C GLN A 85 11.51 11.18 3.63
N SER A 86 11.08 11.14 4.88
CA SER A 86 11.80 11.80 5.98
C SER A 86 13.19 11.19 6.18
N ILE A 87 13.29 9.86 6.19
CA ILE A 87 14.57 9.14 6.30
C ILE A 87 15.48 9.48 5.11
N PHE A 88 14.95 9.47 3.90
CA PHE A 88 15.71 9.84 2.71
C PHE A 88 16.24 11.26 2.79
N ASN A 89 15.41 12.22 3.20
CA ASN A 89 15.83 13.61 3.38
C ASN A 89 16.94 13.72 4.45
N LEU A 90 16.84 13.00 5.56
CA LEU A 90 17.90 12.96 6.58
C LEU A 90 19.22 12.42 6.03
N ILE A 91 19.16 11.33 5.25
CA ILE A 91 20.33 10.73 4.61
C ILE A 91 20.95 11.73 3.64
N ILE A 92 20.16 12.32 2.75
CA ILE A 92 20.65 13.25 1.73
C ILE A 92 21.26 14.51 2.36
N ASN A 93 20.59 15.10 3.35
CA ASN A 93 21.08 16.28 4.06
C ASN A 93 22.38 16.03 4.83
N HIS A 94 22.75 14.77 5.12
CA HIS A 94 24.04 14.46 5.73
C HIS A 94 25.20 14.50 4.71
N PHE A 95 24.90 14.36 3.41
CA PHE A 95 25.90 14.39 2.34
C PHE A 95 26.11 15.78 1.72
N TYR A 96 25.31 16.77 2.10
CA TYR A 96 25.39 18.17 1.68
C TYR A 96 25.67 19.08 2.87
#